data_AF-A0A511DXC0-F1
#
_entry.id   AF-A0A511DXC0-F1
#
_cell.length_a   1.000
_cell.length_b   1.000
_cell.length_c   1.000
_cell.angle_alpha   90.00
_cell.angle_beta   90.00
_cell.angle_gamma   90.00
#
_symmetry.space_group_name_H-M   'P 1'
#
loop_
_entity.id
_entity.type
_entity.pdbx_description
1 polymer ?
#
loop_
_entity_poly.entity_id
_entity_poly.type
_entity_poly.pdbx_seq_one_letter_code
_entity_poly.pdbx_strand_id
1 'polypeptide(L)'
;MDNRKISKPWYKIWWVWLIIVFAVFVVSGIAGGNSDNSSSSNNSSTKTEKTTSSKSANTQSSESSQSSSSTKATQKVPIAYKNALESAETYANSMNLSKRAIYEQLRSKAGDQFSTKAAYYAVTHLKDVNWNKNALESAKTYQKDMNMSPAAIRDQLTSSAGDKFTQAQANYAVSHLPK
;
A
#
# COMPACT_ATOMS: atom_id res chain seq x y z
N MET A 1 14.15 -21.59 -29.14
CA MET A 1 13.05 -21.92 -28.20
C MET A 1 12.85 -20.72 -27.32
N ASP A 2 12.01 -19.77 -27.75
CA ASP A 2 11.86 -18.49 -27.06
C ASP A 2 10.74 -18.58 -26.03
N ASN A 3 11.10 -18.85 -24.79
CA ASN A 3 10.21 -18.78 -23.64
C ASN A 3 9.90 -17.31 -23.30
N ARG A 4 9.10 -16.64 -24.14
CA ARG A 4 8.51 -15.35 -23.81
C ARG A 4 7.41 -15.57 -22.76
N LYS A 5 7.78 -15.42 -21.48
CA LYS A 5 6.82 -15.32 -20.37
C LYS A 5 5.97 -14.07 -20.57
N ILE A 6 4.79 -14.23 -21.15
CA ILE A 6 3.75 -13.21 -21.14
C ILE A 6 3.21 -13.13 -19.71
N SER A 7 3.59 -12.09 -18.98
CA SER A 7 3.01 -11.78 -17.67
C SER A 7 1.52 -11.48 -17.86
N LYS A 8 0.68 -12.23 -17.15
CA LYS A 8 -0.78 -12.01 -17.16
C LYS A 8 -1.06 -10.56 -16.74
N PRO A 9 -1.99 -9.87 -17.41
CA PRO A 9 -2.33 -8.51 -17.04
C PRO A 9 -2.81 -8.44 -15.59
N TRP A 10 -2.10 -7.63 -14.79
CA TRP A 10 -2.33 -7.43 -13.37
C TRP A 10 -3.78 -7.01 -13.04
N TYR A 11 -4.42 -6.25 -13.93
CA TYR A 11 -5.82 -5.80 -13.80
C TYR A 11 -6.88 -6.89 -13.95
N LYS A 12 -6.52 -8.12 -14.36
CA LYS A 12 -7.46 -9.26 -14.42
C LYS A 12 -7.60 -10.00 -13.09
N ILE A 13 -6.85 -9.59 -12.08
CA ILE A 13 -6.82 -10.26 -10.79
C ILE A 13 -7.71 -9.43 -9.85
N TRP A 14 -8.75 -10.07 -9.31
CA TRP A 14 -9.93 -9.43 -8.71
C TRP A 14 -9.64 -8.35 -7.63
N TRP A 15 -8.64 -8.55 -6.78
CA TRP A 15 -8.11 -7.60 -5.78
C TRP A 15 -7.57 -6.25 -6.31
N VAL A 16 -7.19 -6.11 -7.59
CA VAL A 16 -6.82 -4.79 -8.14
C VAL A 16 -8.02 -3.83 -8.11
N TRP A 17 -9.24 -4.36 -8.21
CA TRP A 17 -10.47 -3.59 -8.02
C TRP A 17 -10.69 -3.19 -6.56
N LEU A 18 -10.26 -3.99 -5.58
CA LEU A 18 -10.38 -3.66 -4.15
C LEU A 18 -9.52 -2.44 -3.77
N ILE A 19 -8.31 -2.33 -4.32
CA ILE A 19 -7.41 -1.18 -4.08
C ILE A 19 -7.99 0.10 -4.70
N ILE A 20 -8.56 0.00 -5.90
CA ILE A 20 -9.22 1.14 -6.57
C ILE A 20 -10.45 1.59 -5.77
N VAL A 21 -11.27 0.66 -5.28
CA VAL A 21 -12.47 0.99 -4.49
C VAL A 21 -12.10 1.62 -3.14
N PHE A 22 -11.06 1.13 -2.46
CA PHE A 22 -10.57 1.73 -1.21
C PHE A 22 -10.00 3.14 -1.44
N ALA A 23 -9.27 3.37 -2.55
CA ALA A 23 -8.75 4.70 -2.91
C ALA A 23 -9.86 5.72 -3.23
N VAL A 24 -10.99 5.28 -3.81
CA VAL A 24 -12.13 6.16 -4.12
C VAL A 24 -12.94 6.51 -2.85
N PHE A 25 -13.09 5.60 -1.89
CA PHE A 25 -13.84 5.86 -0.65
C PHE A 25 -13.14 6.86 0.29
N VAL A 26 -11.81 6.99 0.25
CA VAL A 26 -11.07 7.99 1.05
C VAL A 26 -11.28 9.42 0.54
N VAL A 27 -11.69 9.62 -0.72
CA VAL A 27 -11.93 10.95 -1.31
C VAL A 27 -13.34 11.49 -1.02
N SER A 28 -14.29 10.66 -0.60
CA SER A 28 -15.67 11.10 -0.30
C SER A 28 -15.95 11.47 1.17
N GLY A 29 -14.92 11.50 2.02
CA GLY A 29 -15.06 11.75 3.47
C GLY A 29 -14.93 13.21 3.93
N ILE A 30 -15.03 14.20 3.04
CA ILE A 30 -14.97 15.63 3.38
C ILE A 30 -16.05 16.40 2.62
N ALA A 31 -17.27 16.41 3.17
CA ALA A 31 -18.20 17.56 3.18
C ALA A 31 -19.53 17.13 3.84
N GLY A 32 -19.72 17.54 5.09
CA GLY A 32 -21.04 17.61 5.70
C GLY A 32 -21.74 18.91 5.30
N GLY A 33 -23.07 18.82 5.13
CA GLY A 33 -24.02 19.94 5.20
C GLY A 33 -24.48 20.53 3.87
N ASN A 34 -25.69 20.15 3.41
CA ASN A 34 -26.84 21.07 3.34
C ASN A 34 -28.08 20.31 2.84
N SER A 35 -29.16 20.32 3.63
CA SER A 35 -30.51 20.01 3.17
C SER A 35 -31.06 21.25 2.50
N ASP A 36 -31.59 21.13 1.28
CA ASP A 36 -32.83 21.78 0.84
C ASP A 36 -33.32 21.18 -0.48
N ASN A 37 -34.63 20.97 -0.51
CA ASN A 37 -35.44 20.40 -1.58
C ASN A 37 -35.94 21.53 -2.51
N SER A 38 -35.93 21.34 -3.83
CA SER A 38 -37.08 21.62 -4.71
C SER A 38 -36.72 21.51 -6.18
N SER A 39 -37.77 21.23 -6.93
CA SER A 39 -37.85 20.71 -8.29
C SER A 39 -37.56 21.71 -9.41
N SER A 40 -37.19 21.16 -10.57
CA SER A 40 -37.89 21.29 -11.87
C SER A 40 -36.97 21.56 -13.06
N SER A 41 -36.95 20.57 -13.96
CA SER A 41 -37.10 20.67 -15.43
C SER A 41 -36.16 21.51 -16.31
N ASN A 42 -35.88 20.87 -17.47
CA ASN A 42 -35.48 21.39 -18.79
C ASN A 42 -33.99 21.67 -19.03
N ASN A 43 -33.44 21.53 -20.24
CA ASN A 43 -33.68 20.74 -21.46
C ASN A 43 -32.50 21.10 -22.40
N SER A 44 -32.11 20.16 -23.27
CA SER A 44 -31.58 20.42 -24.62
C SER A 44 -30.22 21.10 -24.85
N SER A 45 -29.27 20.26 -25.29
CA SER A 45 -28.60 20.27 -26.61
C SER A 45 -27.58 21.35 -27.05
N THR A 46 -26.41 20.83 -27.47
CA THR A 46 -25.61 21.09 -28.72
C THR A 46 -24.41 22.06 -28.77
N LYS A 47 -23.33 21.52 -29.41
CA LYS A 47 -22.22 22.11 -30.23
C LYS A 47 -21.17 22.99 -29.54
N THR A 48 -19.87 22.65 -29.51
CA THR A 48 -18.81 22.53 -30.55
C THR A 48 -18.14 23.87 -30.94
N GLU A 49 -16.81 23.92 -30.71
CA GLU A 49 -15.68 24.72 -31.29
C GLU A 49 -14.83 25.36 -30.18
N LYS A 50 -13.53 25.08 -29.96
CA LYS A 50 -12.27 25.10 -30.74
C LYS A 50 -11.42 26.36 -30.41
N THR A 51 -10.11 26.14 -30.20
CA THR A 51 -8.95 27.07 -30.33
C THR A 51 -8.76 28.14 -29.22
N THR A 52 -7.59 28.59 -28.74
CA THR A 52 -6.15 28.23 -28.73
C THR A 52 -5.38 29.32 -27.93
N SER A 53 -4.23 28.96 -27.32
CA SER A 53 -3.05 29.80 -26.96
C SER A 53 -2.98 30.68 -25.69
N SER A 54 -2.01 30.33 -24.82
CA SER A 54 -0.92 31.17 -24.26
C SER A 54 -0.17 30.35 -23.18
N LYS A 55 1.04 29.80 -23.39
CA LYS A 55 2.42 30.36 -23.40
C LYS A 55 2.91 30.99 -22.08
N SER A 56 3.72 30.25 -21.33
CA SER A 56 4.97 30.63 -20.61
C SER A 56 5.49 29.36 -19.91
N ALA A 57 6.62 28.72 -20.21
CA ALA A 57 8.03 29.14 -20.30
C ALA A 57 8.64 29.60 -18.95
N ASN A 58 9.48 28.71 -18.38
CA ASN A 58 10.78 28.89 -17.70
C ASN A 58 10.87 28.08 -16.39
N THR A 59 11.53 26.93 -16.39
CA THR A 59 12.95 26.69 -16.03
C THR A 59 13.29 27.07 -14.59
N GLN A 60 13.65 26.08 -13.75
CA GLN A 60 15.02 25.90 -13.23
C GLN A 60 15.06 25.02 -11.97
N SER A 61 15.85 23.93 -12.07
CA SER A 61 16.80 23.37 -11.10
C SER A 61 16.46 23.35 -9.60
N SER A 62 16.53 22.14 -9.03
CA SER A 62 17.09 21.91 -7.69
C SER A 62 17.58 20.45 -7.60
N GLU A 63 18.71 20.20 -8.24
CA GLU A 63 19.68 19.18 -7.84
C GLU A 63 20.46 19.73 -6.63
N SER A 64 20.99 18.85 -5.78
CA SER A 64 21.81 19.07 -4.58
C SER A 64 20.98 19.09 -3.27
N SER A 65 21.28 18.27 -2.25
CA SER A 65 22.63 18.05 -1.74
C SER A 65 22.76 16.75 -0.95
N GLN A 66 23.77 15.98 -1.32
CA GLN A 66 24.52 15.09 -0.46
C GLN A 66 25.04 15.88 0.76
N SER A 67 24.73 15.42 1.98
CA SER A 67 25.46 15.84 3.18
C SER A 67 25.88 14.62 3.97
N SER A 68 27.09 14.18 3.66
CA SER A 68 27.98 13.46 4.56
C SER A 68 28.41 14.40 5.68
N SER A 69 27.91 14.19 6.89
CA SER A 69 28.55 14.69 8.12
C SER A 69 28.95 13.50 9.00
N SER A 70 30.22 13.14 8.92
CA SER A 70 30.90 12.32 9.92
C SER A 70 31.28 13.21 11.10
N THR A 71 30.60 13.05 12.24
CA THR A 71 31.12 13.45 13.55
C THR A 71 30.85 12.33 14.54
N LYS A 72 31.92 11.69 15.00
CA LYS A 72 31.91 10.55 15.92
C LYS A 72 31.77 11.03 17.37
N ALA A 73 30.58 10.88 17.96
CA ALA A 73 30.39 10.76 19.42
C ALA A 73 28.99 10.18 19.71
N THR A 74 28.97 8.98 20.30
CA THR A 74 27.80 8.13 20.67
C THR A 74 26.94 7.59 19.52
N GLN A 75 26.89 6.25 19.42
CA GLN A 75 26.07 5.42 18.53
C GLN A 75 24.57 5.57 18.81
N LYS A 76 24.02 6.79 18.73
CA LYS A 76 22.60 7.04 18.97
C LYS A 76 21.84 6.79 17.68
N VAL A 77 20.89 5.84 17.72
CA VAL A 77 19.98 5.55 16.62
C VAL A 77 19.26 6.84 16.18
N PRO A 78 19.28 7.21 14.88
CA PRO A 78 18.62 8.42 14.38
C PRO A 78 17.12 8.44 14.70
N ILE A 79 16.53 9.63 14.89
CA ILE A 79 15.08 9.76 15.20
C ILE A 79 14.22 9.11 14.11
N ALA A 80 14.54 9.32 12.84
CA ALA A 80 13.81 8.71 11.72
C ALA A 80 13.76 7.17 11.79
N TYR A 81 14.77 6.53 12.37
CA TYR A 81 14.82 5.07 12.51
C TYR A 81 13.89 4.59 13.63
N LYS A 82 13.78 5.38 14.70
CA LYS A 82 12.82 5.13 15.78
C LYS A 82 11.38 5.31 15.29
N ASN A 83 11.12 6.40 14.56
CA ASN A 83 9.80 6.65 13.99
C ASN A 83 9.40 5.55 12.99
N ALA A 84 10.34 5.10 12.15
CA ALA A 84 10.09 3.99 11.24
C ALA A 84 9.80 2.68 11.98
N LEU A 85 10.45 2.43 13.11
CA LEU A 85 10.19 1.26 13.96
C LEU A 85 8.77 1.33 14.55
N GLU A 86 8.34 2.47 15.08
CA GLU A 86 6.98 2.68 15.62
C GLU A 86 5.91 2.45 14.54
N SER A 87 6.09 3.02 13.34
CA SER A 87 5.19 2.77 12.20
C SER A 87 5.17 1.29 11.84
N ALA A 88 6.33 0.62 11.85
CA ALA A 88 6.43 -0.81 11.56
C ALA A 88 5.68 -1.66 12.59
N GLU A 89 5.72 -1.31 13.87
CA GLU A 89 4.97 -1.97 14.94
C GLU A 89 3.47 -1.81 14.74
N THR A 90 3.02 -0.60 14.39
CA THR A 90 1.62 -0.33 14.05
C THR A 90 1.16 -1.18 12.86
N TYR A 91 1.94 -1.22 11.77
CA TYR A 91 1.59 -2.05 10.61
C TYR A 91 1.60 -3.54 10.89
N ALA A 92 2.53 -4.01 11.74
CA ALA A 92 2.57 -5.41 12.15
C ALA A 92 1.36 -5.78 13.01
N ASN A 93 1.02 -4.96 14.00
CA ASN A 93 0.06 -5.31 15.06
C ASN A 93 -1.39 -4.95 14.70
N SER A 94 -1.61 -3.82 14.01
CA SER A 94 -2.95 -3.33 13.69
C SER A 94 -3.40 -3.76 12.29
N MET A 95 -2.48 -3.83 11.34
CA MET A 95 -2.80 -4.15 9.94
C MET A 95 -2.44 -5.58 9.53
N ASN A 96 -1.83 -6.36 10.44
CA ASN A 96 -1.40 -7.74 10.19
C ASN A 96 -0.54 -7.89 8.93
N LEU A 97 0.26 -6.88 8.58
CA LEU A 97 1.06 -6.94 7.36
C LEU A 97 2.21 -7.94 7.50
N SER A 98 2.69 -8.45 6.36
CA SER A 98 3.93 -9.22 6.32
C SER A 98 5.15 -8.30 6.51
N LYS A 99 6.26 -8.87 6.96
CA LYS A 99 7.54 -8.14 7.08
C LYS A 99 7.94 -7.42 5.79
N ARG A 100 7.69 -8.04 4.63
CA ARG A 100 8.01 -7.45 3.33
C ARG A 100 7.05 -6.31 2.99
N ALA A 101 5.75 -6.50 3.22
CA ALA A 101 4.75 -5.45 2.98
C ALA A 101 5.02 -4.22 3.84
N ILE A 102 5.39 -4.40 5.11
CA ILE A 102 5.79 -3.30 6.01
C ILE A 102 6.98 -2.52 5.46
N TYR A 103 8.02 -3.21 5.01
CA TYR A 103 9.20 -2.56 4.43
C TYR A 103 8.85 -1.69 3.22
N GLU A 104 8.01 -2.18 2.32
CA GLU A 104 7.54 -1.43 1.15
C GLU A 104 6.64 -0.26 1.58
N GLN A 105 5.73 -0.48 2.54
CA GLN A 105 4.80 0.53 3.03
C GLN A 105 5.54 1.73 3.64
N LEU A 106 6.53 1.47 4.49
CA LEU A 106 7.39 2.50 5.11
C LEU A 106 8.10 3.36 4.07
N ARG A 107 8.43 2.79 2.90
CA ARG A 107 9.13 3.48 1.80
C ARG A 107 8.20 4.11 0.77
N SER A 108 6.92 3.73 0.79
CA SER A 108 5.98 4.11 -0.26
C SER A 108 5.76 5.62 -0.27
N LYS A 109 5.60 6.20 -1.47
CA LYS A 109 5.32 7.64 -1.63
C LYS A 109 3.99 8.06 -1.01
N ALA A 110 3.03 7.14 -0.94
CA ALA A 110 1.71 7.35 -0.35
C ALA A 110 1.66 6.98 1.14
N GLY A 111 2.75 6.42 1.70
CA GLY A 111 2.89 6.09 3.12
C GLY A 111 3.86 7.04 3.80
N ASP A 112 4.77 6.49 4.61
CA ASP A 112 5.63 7.29 5.48
C ASP A 112 6.88 7.87 4.80
N GLN A 113 7.21 7.41 3.59
CA GLN A 113 8.35 7.89 2.79
C GLN A 113 9.72 7.80 3.51
N PHE A 114 9.88 6.86 4.44
CA PHE A 114 11.15 6.63 5.11
C PHE A 114 12.23 6.18 4.13
N SER A 115 13.48 6.55 4.43
CA SER A 115 14.63 6.08 3.68
C SER A 115 14.75 4.56 3.71
N THR A 116 15.39 3.98 2.70
CA THR A 116 15.70 2.54 2.63
C THR A 116 16.34 2.02 3.91
N LYS A 117 17.29 2.78 4.48
CA LYS A 117 18.02 2.35 5.69
C LYS A 117 17.14 2.40 6.94
N ALA A 118 16.28 3.41 7.08
CA ALA A 118 15.35 3.51 8.20
C ALA A 118 14.27 2.41 8.15
N ALA A 119 13.69 2.15 6.97
CA ALA A 119 12.72 1.07 6.78
C ALA A 119 13.35 -0.31 7.04
N TYR A 120 14.57 -0.54 6.54
CA TYR A 120 15.29 -1.79 6.81
C TYR A 120 15.59 -1.95 8.31
N TYR A 121 16.06 -0.89 8.96
CA TYR A 121 16.28 -0.90 10.40
C TYR A 121 15.00 -1.27 11.14
N ALA A 122 13.87 -0.64 10.82
CA ALA A 122 12.58 -0.91 11.44
C ALA A 122 12.19 -2.39 11.35
N VAL A 123 12.11 -2.97 10.15
CA VAL A 123 11.66 -4.36 9.96
C VAL A 123 12.61 -5.43 10.51
N THR A 124 13.87 -5.07 10.74
CA THR A 124 14.87 -5.95 11.38
C THR A 124 14.92 -5.81 12.89
N HIS A 125 14.41 -4.71 13.45
CA HIS A 125 14.38 -4.45 14.89
C HIS A 125 12.99 -4.65 15.53
N LEU A 126 11.97 -5.00 14.74
CA LEU A 126 10.70 -5.47 15.26
C LEU A 126 10.89 -6.68 16.18
N LYS A 127 10.38 -6.57 17.40
CA LYS A 127 10.39 -7.63 18.42
C LYS A 127 8.99 -8.20 18.60
N ASP A 128 8.93 -9.46 18.99
CA ASP A 128 7.70 -10.12 19.44
C ASP A 128 6.55 -10.18 18.42
N VAL A 129 6.85 -9.93 17.13
CA VAL A 129 5.87 -10.05 16.05
C VAL A 129 5.68 -11.51 15.66
N ASN A 130 4.48 -12.03 15.84
CA ASN A 130 4.09 -13.35 15.36
C ASN A 130 3.61 -13.26 13.90
N TRP A 131 4.53 -13.43 12.96
CA TRP A 131 4.22 -13.35 11.53
C TRP A 131 3.26 -14.42 11.01
N ASN A 132 3.22 -15.59 11.67
CA ASN A 132 2.26 -16.65 11.35
C ASN A 132 0.85 -16.23 11.76
N LYS A 133 0.71 -15.54 12.90
CA LYS A 133 -0.56 -14.94 13.32
C LYS A 133 -1.01 -13.87 12.34
N ASN A 134 -0.12 -12.97 11.92
CA ASN A 134 -0.44 -11.95 10.92
C ASN A 134 -0.98 -12.58 9.62
N ALA A 135 -0.29 -13.60 9.10
CA ALA A 135 -0.74 -14.31 7.91
C ALA A 135 -2.10 -14.98 8.11
N LEU A 136 -2.35 -15.56 9.28
CA LEU A 136 -3.64 -16.18 9.62
C LEU A 136 -4.77 -15.15 9.70
N GLU A 137 -4.55 -13.98 10.30
CA GLU A 137 -5.56 -12.93 10.36
C GLU A 137 -5.89 -12.38 8.96
N SER A 138 -4.87 -12.14 8.11
CA SER A 138 -5.10 -11.80 6.70
C SER A 138 -5.86 -12.90 5.96
N ALA A 139 -5.52 -14.17 6.20
CA ALA A 139 -6.21 -15.31 5.61
C ALA A 139 -7.69 -15.37 6.02
N LYS A 140 -8.01 -15.13 7.30
CA LYS A 140 -9.39 -15.09 7.81
C LYS A 140 -10.18 -13.97 7.15
N THR A 141 -9.58 -12.79 6.97
CA THR A 141 -10.21 -11.67 6.23
C THR A 141 -10.55 -12.09 4.80
N TYR A 142 -9.62 -12.69 4.05
CA TYR A 142 -9.90 -13.16 2.70
C TYR A 142 -10.97 -14.26 2.65
N GLN A 143 -10.97 -15.17 3.63
CA GLN A 143 -11.98 -16.21 3.73
C GLN A 143 -13.37 -15.62 3.99
N LYS A 144 -13.47 -14.71 4.97
CA LYS A 144 -14.75 -14.16 5.44
C LYS A 144 -15.33 -13.12 4.49
N ASP A 145 -14.51 -12.16 4.07
CA ASP A 145 -15.01 -10.97 3.37
C ASP A 145 -14.98 -11.16 1.85
N MET A 146 -14.10 -12.03 1.36
CA MET A 146 -13.93 -12.29 -0.08
C MET A 146 -14.34 -13.71 -0.49
N ASN A 147 -14.76 -14.57 0.44
CA ASN A 147 -15.18 -15.96 0.17
C ASN A 147 -14.14 -16.76 -0.62
N MET A 148 -12.85 -16.49 -0.40
CA MET A 148 -11.77 -17.11 -1.16
C MET A 148 -11.52 -18.55 -0.69
N SER A 149 -11.16 -19.43 -1.62
CA SER A 149 -10.74 -20.79 -1.28
C SER A 149 -9.37 -20.79 -0.59
N PRO A 150 -9.04 -21.80 0.24
CA PRO A 150 -7.72 -21.90 0.87
C PRO A 150 -6.55 -21.86 -0.12
N ALA A 151 -6.72 -22.40 -1.33
CA ALA A 151 -5.70 -22.33 -2.37
C ALA A 151 -5.51 -20.87 -2.87
N ALA A 152 -6.59 -20.16 -3.16
CA ALA A 152 -6.53 -18.77 -3.60
C ALA A 152 -5.98 -17.84 -2.51
N ILE A 153 -6.32 -18.10 -1.24
CA ILE A 153 -5.79 -17.36 -0.09
C ILE A 153 -4.27 -17.55 0.00
N ARG A 154 -3.77 -18.77 -0.10
CA ARG A 154 -2.32 -19.03 -0.08
C ARG A 154 -1.59 -18.29 -1.20
N ASP A 155 -2.15 -18.29 -2.40
CA ASP A 155 -1.58 -17.60 -3.55
C ASP A 155 -1.60 -16.07 -3.34
N GLN A 156 -2.68 -15.54 -2.75
CA GLN A 156 -2.80 -14.12 -2.43
C GLN A 156 -1.78 -13.66 -1.38
N LEU A 157 -1.66 -14.41 -0.28
CA LEU A 157 -0.72 -14.12 0.81
C LEU A 157 0.73 -14.08 0.30
N THR A 158 1.09 -14.95 -0.66
CA THR A 158 2.46 -15.06 -1.18
C THR A 158 2.73 -14.19 -2.41
N SER A 159 1.68 -13.66 -3.04
CA SER A 159 1.78 -12.90 -4.28
C SER A 159 2.74 -11.71 -4.16
N SER A 160 3.53 -11.48 -5.21
CA SER A 160 4.48 -10.36 -5.27
C SER A 160 3.79 -9.00 -5.32
N ALA A 161 2.57 -8.91 -5.84
CA ALA A 161 1.75 -7.71 -5.72
C ALA A 161 0.98 -7.69 -4.38
N GLY A 162 0.95 -8.84 -3.68
CA GLY A 162 0.08 -9.22 -2.56
C GLY A 162 0.63 -8.80 -1.23
N ASP A 163 0.30 -9.62 -0.24
CA ASP A 163 0.77 -9.41 1.12
C ASP A 163 2.24 -9.82 1.27
N LYS A 164 2.79 -10.58 0.32
CA LYS A 164 4.22 -10.97 0.27
C LYS A 164 4.69 -11.70 1.54
N PHE A 165 3.79 -12.44 2.20
CA PHE A 165 4.17 -13.41 3.20
C PHE A 165 5.08 -14.48 2.59
N THR A 166 5.89 -15.10 3.44
CA THR A 166 6.66 -16.29 3.01
C THR A 166 5.71 -17.46 2.74
N GLN A 167 6.15 -18.41 1.91
CA GLN A 167 5.37 -19.61 1.64
C GLN A 167 5.02 -20.38 2.93
N ALA A 168 5.95 -20.45 3.89
CA ALA A 168 5.73 -21.11 5.17
C ALA A 168 4.62 -20.44 6.00
N GLN A 169 4.61 -19.11 6.06
CA GLN A 169 3.56 -18.34 6.75
C GLN A 169 2.20 -18.51 6.09
N ALA A 170 2.15 -18.49 4.75
CA ALA A 170 0.91 -18.69 4.02
C ALA A 170 0.37 -20.13 4.20
N ASN A 171 1.26 -21.14 4.18
CA ASN A 171 0.90 -22.52 4.45
C ASN A 171 0.35 -22.70 5.88
N TYR A 172 1.02 -22.10 6.87
CA TYR A 172 0.52 -22.06 8.24
C TYR A 172 -0.87 -21.43 8.31
N ALA A 173 -1.05 -20.26 7.69
CA ALA A 173 -2.30 -19.54 7.73
C ALA A 173 -3.47 -20.39 7.21
N VAL A 174 -3.33 -20.99 6.02
CA VAL A 174 -4.40 -21.79 5.42
C VAL A 174 -4.67 -23.10 6.15
N SER A 175 -3.68 -23.69 6.81
CA SER A 175 -3.88 -24.90 7.62
C SER A 175 -4.61 -24.63 8.95
N HIS A 176 -4.70 -23.38 9.38
CA HIS A 176 -5.33 -22.95 10.63
C HIS A 176 -6.61 -22.13 10.41
N LEU A 177 -7.12 -22.07 9.19
CA LEU A 177 -8.40 -21.43 8.89
C LEU A 177 -9.56 -22.19 9.56
N PRO A 178 -10.62 -21.49 10.02
CA PRO A 178 -11.85 -22.14 10.43
C PRO A 178 -12.47 -22.89 9.24
N LYS A 179 -13.08 -24.04 9.55
CA LYS A 179 -13.75 -24.90 8.57
C LYS A 179 -15.17 -24.44 8.32
#